data_AF-A0A934XX22-F1
#
_entry.id   AF-A0A934XX22-F1
#
_cell.length_a   1.000
_cell.length_b   1.000
_cell.length_c   1.000
_cell.angle_alpha   90.00
_cell.angle_beta   90.00
_cell.angle_gamma   90.00
#
_symmetry.space_group_name_H-M   'P 1'
#
loop_
_entity.id
_entity.type
_entity.pdbx_description
1 polymer ?
#
loop_
_entity_poly.entity_id
_entity_poly.type
_entity_poly.pdbx_seq_one_letter_code
_entity_poly.pdbx_strand_id
1 'polypeptide(L)'
;MVPKFLDSDAEKIRFGPHKKTSLFTHRHIIKGSSRLLPFVSLNEHLCMQVTKRVMPAALTEVSADGQALIVHRFDVDENGARFWGMEDFCALLGLRPAAKYDTTWERIAKAVRDHVRVAKRADVFRQMATLLLLTYALRNADCHAKNVALRYSSQNDVHSAPAYDMITTAVYPDYAKNPPGISFMGP
;
A
#
# COMPACT_ATOMS: atom_id res chain seq x y z
N MET A 1 -12.76 13.59 9.47
CA MET A 1 -12.81 12.75 8.26
C MET A 1 -11.63 11.79 8.36
N VAL A 2 -11.87 10.50 8.65
CA VAL A 2 -10.82 9.52 8.96
C VAL A 2 -10.41 8.79 7.67
N PRO A 3 -9.11 8.68 7.33
CA PRO A 3 -8.65 7.97 6.14
C PRO A 3 -9.08 6.51 6.16
N LYS A 4 -9.57 6.02 5.01
CA LYS A 4 -10.10 4.66 4.83
C LYS A 4 -9.07 3.57 5.12
N PHE A 5 -9.13 3.07 6.35
CA PHE A 5 -8.92 1.68 6.72
C PHE A 5 -10.11 1.10 7.52
N LEU A 6 -11.24 1.82 7.58
CA LEU A 6 -12.49 1.36 8.18
C LEU A 6 -13.64 1.51 7.17
N ASP A 7 -14.17 0.35 6.78
CA ASP A 7 -15.49 -0.01 6.23
C ASP A 7 -16.19 0.85 5.16
N SER A 8 -16.55 0.19 4.05
CA SER A 8 -17.93 0.07 3.55
C SER A 8 -17.91 -0.67 2.20
N ASP A 9 -18.03 -1.99 2.24
CA ASP A 9 -18.81 -2.81 1.28
C ASP A 9 -18.93 -4.25 1.83
N ALA A 10 -19.28 -4.33 3.11
CA ALA A 10 -19.79 -5.55 3.71
C ALA A 10 -21.31 -5.60 3.51
N GLU A 11 -21.79 -5.75 2.27
CA GLU A 11 -23.15 -6.24 2.07
C GLU A 11 -23.23 -7.34 0.99
N LYS A 12 -23.76 -8.49 1.47
CA LYS A 12 -24.44 -9.59 0.76
C LYS A 12 -23.60 -10.63 0.02
N ILE A 13 -22.79 -11.44 0.72
CA ILE A 13 -22.43 -12.80 0.24
C ILE A 13 -22.39 -13.80 1.41
N ARG A 14 -23.06 -14.95 1.25
CA ARG A 14 -23.24 -16.03 2.26
C ARG A 14 -21.91 -16.66 2.70
N PHE A 15 -21.88 -17.07 3.97
CA PHE A 15 -20.70 -17.21 4.84
C PHE A 15 -19.94 -18.55 4.78
N GLY A 16 -18.63 -18.49 5.06
CA GLY A 16 -17.71 -19.61 5.38
C GLY A 16 -16.78 -19.23 6.57
N PRO A 17 -15.90 -20.13 7.07
CA PRO A 17 -15.32 -20.04 8.42
C PRO A 17 -14.17 -19.03 8.61
N HIS A 18 -13.57 -18.48 7.56
CA HIS A 18 -12.51 -17.45 7.68
C HIS A 18 -12.89 -16.21 6.85
N LYS A 19 -13.25 -15.13 7.57
CA LYS A 19 -13.61 -13.80 7.05
C LYS A 19 -12.32 -13.07 6.61
N LYS A 20 -12.31 -12.36 5.48
CA LYS A 20 -11.29 -11.35 5.19
C LYS A 20 -11.48 -10.24 6.23
N THR A 21 -10.73 -10.31 7.32
CA THR A 21 -10.80 -9.34 8.42
C THR A 21 -9.45 -8.66 8.52
N SER A 22 -9.47 -7.33 8.50
CA SER A 22 -8.35 -6.51 8.94
C SER A 22 -8.58 -6.12 10.39
N LEU A 23 -7.64 -6.44 11.27
CA LEU A 23 -7.66 -6.01 12.67
C LEU A 23 -6.53 -5.02 12.90
N PHE A 24 -6.86 -3.89 13.51
CA PHE A 24 -5.90 -2.85 13.86
C PHE A 24 -5.57 -2.96 15.34
N THR A 25 -4.28 -3.04 15.63
CA THR A 25 -3.73 -2.86 16.98
C THR A 25 -2.93 -1.57 17.01
N HIS A 26 -2.41 -1.20 18.19
CA HIS A 26 -1.55 -0.03 18.31
C HIS A 26 -0.31 -0.11 17.41
N ARG A 27 0.29 -1.29 17.29
CA ARG A 27 1.57 -1.50 16.58
C ARG A 27 1.49 -2.27 15.28
N HIS A 28 0.40 -2.99 15.05
CA HIS A 28 0.30 -3.92 13.94
C HIS A 28 -1.06 -3.82 13.24
N ILE A 29 -1.05 -4.12 11.95
CA ILE A 29 -2.24 -4.38 11.14
C ILE A 29 -2.22 -5.87 10.81
N ILE A 30 -3.28 -6.57 11.18
CA ILE A 30 -3.42 -8.01 10.92
C ILE A 30 -4.39 -8.19 9.77
N LYS A 31 -3.98 -8.92 8.72
CA LYS A 31 -4.80 -9.18 7.53
C LYS A 31 -5.03 -10.68 7.35
N GLY A 32 -6.30 -11.09 7.26
CA GLY A 32 -6.68 -12.46 6.92
C GLY A 32 -6.85 -12.69 5.42
N SER A 33 -6.52 -13.89 4.97
CA SER A 33 -6.83 -14.38 3.63
C SER A 33 -8.33 -14.65 3.46
N SER A 34 -8.79 -14.69 2.21
CA SER A 34 -10.19 -14.98 1.87
C SER A 34 -10.28 -16.14 0.90
N ARG A 35 -11.44 -16.79 0.81
CA ARG A 35 -11.66 -17.86 -0.18
C ARG A 35 -11.55 -17.37 -1.62
N LEU A 36 -11.80 -16.09 -1.87
CA LEU A 36 -11.71 -15.48 -3.22
C LEU A 36 -10.25 -15.21 -3.63
N LEU A 37 -9.38 -14.96 -2.65
CA LEU A 37 -7.96 -14.72 -2.86
C LEU A 37 -7.18 -15.65 -1.91
N PRO A 38 -7.09 -16.94 -2.24
CA PRO A 38 -6.40 -17.90 -1.40
C PRO A 38 -4.93 -17.51 -1.24
N PHE A 39 -4.41 -17.64 -0.02
CA PHE A 39 -3.03 -17.33 0.34
C PHE A 39 -2.58 -15.90 0.01
N VAL A 40 -3.49 -14.92 -0.08
CA VAL A 40 -3.11 -13.52 -0.31
C VAL A 40 -2.22 -12.96 0.78
N SER A 41 -2.37 -13.44 2.02
CA SER A 41 -1.48 -13.09 3.13
C SER A 41 -0.04 -13.57 2.87
N LEU A 42 0.14 -14.81 2.42
CA LEU A 42 1.46 -15.34 2.05
C LEU A 42 2.04 -14.63 0.81
N ASN A 43 1.21 -14.38 -0.20
CA ASN A 43 1.58 -13.60 -1.39
C ASN A 43 2.14 -12.22 -0.99
N GLU A 44 1.39 -11.46 -0.20
CA GLU A 44 1.83 -10.15 0.29
C GLU A 44 3.14 -10.27 1.07
N HIS A 45 3.27 -11.24 1.98
CA HIS A 45 4.51 -11.44 2.72
C HIS A 45 5.72 -11.63 1.79
N LEU A 46 5.62 -12.53 0.82
CA LEU A 46 6.70 -12.84 -0.12
C LEU A 46 7.07 -11.62 -0.99
N CYS A 47 6.07 -10.91 -1.50
CA CYS A 47 6.31 -9.67 -2.26
C CYS A 47 6.98 -8.61 -1.39
N MET A 48 6.56 -8.45 -0.14
CA MET A 48 7.19 -7.53 0.81
C MET A 48 8.64 -7.93 1.14
N GLN A 49 8.98 -9.23 1.18
CA GLN A 49 10.38 -9.68 1.31
C GLN A 49 11.23 -9.31 0.09
N VAL A 50 10.66 -9.30 -1.11
CA VAL A 50 11.35 -8.81 -2.32
C VAL A 50 11.51 -7.29 -2.25
N THR A 51 10.45 -6.56 -1.94
CA THR A 51 10.45 -5.09 -1.84
C THR A 51 11.48 -4.58 -0.83
N LYS A 52 11.57 -5.22 0.36
CA LYS A 52 12.54 -4.85 1.42
C LYS A 52 14.01 -4.93 0.97
N ARG A 53 14.33 -5.75 -0.05
CA ARG A 53 15.70 -5.87 -0.57
C ARG A 53 16.15 -4.67 -1.40
N VAL A 54 15.22 -3.85 -1.89
CA VAL A 54 15.52 -2.77 -2.85
C VAL A 54 15.06 -1.38 -2.40
N MET A 55 14.14 -1.29 -1.44
CA MET A 55 13.68 -0.03 -0.86
C MET A 55 13.14 -0.19 0.56
N PRO A 56 12.98 0.90 1.33
CA PRO A 56 12.28 0.86 2.62
C PRO A 56 10.87 0.28 2.46
N ALA A 57 10.54 -0.70 3.30
CA ALA A 57 9.28 -1.44 3.24
C ALA A 57 8.77 -1.74 4.65
N ALA A 58 7.45 -1.84 4.81
CA ALA A 58 6.84 -2.31 6.05
C ALA A 58 7.32 -3.74 6.37
N LEU A 59 7.61 -4.01 7.64
CA LEU A 59 7.95 -5.36 8.08
C LEU A 59 6.69 -6.20 8.12
N THR A 60 6.79 -7.44 7.66
CA THR A 60 5.69 -8.40 7.66
C THR A 60 6.11 -9.75 8.20
N GLU A 61 5.16 -10.43 8.83
CA GLU A 61 5.25 -11.82 9.29
C GLU A 61 3.99 -12.55 8.86
N VAL A 62 4.10 -13.84 8.54
CA VAL A 62 2.97 -14.66 8.10
C VAL A 62 2.79 -15.86 9.04
N SER A 63 1.54 -16.26 9.27
CA SER A 63 1.23 -17.49 10.02
C SER A 63 1.76 -18.73 9.31
N ALA A 64 2.00 -19.79 10.07
CA ALA A 64 2.55 -21.05 9.55
C ALA A 64 1.69 -21.67 8.42
N ASP A 65 0.36 -21.45 8.46
CA ASP A 65 -0.59 -21.91 7.44
C ASP A 65 -0.75 -20.94 6.25
N GLY A 66 -0.02 -19.81 6.27
CA GLY A 66 -0.05 -18.80 5.21
C GLY A 66 -1.33 -17.96 5.13
N GLN A 67 -2.25 -18.08 6.09
CA GLN A 67 -3.58 -17.46 6.03
C GLN A 67 -3.68 -16.09 6.71
N ALA A 68 -2.75 -15.75 7.60
CA ALA A 68 -2.75 -14.48 8.32
C ALA A 68 -1.42 -13.76 8.14
N LEU A 69 -1.49 -12.44 7.93
CA LEU A 69 -0.35 -11.55 7.81
C LEU A 69 -0.37 -10.55 8.96
N ILE A 70 0.76 -10.37 9.62
CA ILE A 70 1.02 -9.27 10.54
C ILE A 70 1.88 -8.25 9.79
N VAL A 71 1.41 -7.01 9.71
CA VAL A 71 2.16 -5.87 9.17
C VAL A 71 2.51 -4.95 10.33
N HIS A 72 3.80 -4.69 10.53
CA HIS A 72 4.28 -3.74 11.52
C HIS A 72 4.06 -2.32 11.03
N ARG A 73 3.33 -1.53 11.82
CA ARG A 73 3.07 -0.13 11.50
C ARG A 73 4.36 0.67 11.57
N PHE A 74 4.61 1.47 10.55
CA PHE A 74 5.79 2.35 10.45
C PHE A 74 5.48 3.81 10.80
N ASP A 75 4.23 4.10 11.17
CA ASP A 75 3.73 5.42 11.55
C ASP A 75 3.60 5.60 13.08
N VAL A 76 4.00 4.59 13.86
CA VAL A 76 3.96 4.57 15.32
C VAL A 76 5.34 4.29 15.92
N ASP A 77 5.52 4.63 17.20
CA ASP A 77 6.73 4.32 17.97
C ASP A 77 6.68 2.91 18.60
N GLU A 78 7.68 2.58 19.41
CA GLU A 78 7.81 1.28 20.12
C GLU A 78 6.66 1.01 21.10
N ASN A 79 6.00 2.06 21.59
CA ASN A 79 4.85 1.99 22.49
C ASN A 79 3.51 1.98 21.72
N GLY A 80 3.55 2.09 20.39
CA GLY A 80 2.36 2.17 19.54
C GLY A 80 1.68 3.54 19.54
N ALA A 81 2.35 4.57 20.07
CA ALA A 81 1.90 5.95 19.94
C ALA A 81 2.23 6.49 18.55
N ARG A 82 1.37 7.35 18.01
CA ARG A 82 1.57 7.90 16.66
C ARG A 82 2.85 8.73 16.62
N PHE A 83 3.76 8.36 15.73
CA PHE A 83 5.06 9.00 15.55
C PHE A 83 5.13 9.79 14.23
N TRP A 84 4.44 9.32 13.19
CA TRP A 84 4.35 10.02 11.90
C TRP A 84 2.90 10.41 11.55
N GLY A 85 2.74 11.61 10.97
CA GLY A 85 1.63 11.92 10.08
C GLY A 85 1.78 11.14 8.79
N MET A 86 0.67 10.77 8.15
CA MET A 86 0.69 10.00 6.90
C MET A 86 -0.53 10.37 6.07
N GLU A 87 -0.32 10.61 4.78
CA GLU A 87 -1.37 10.87 3.79
C GLU A 87 -1.09 10.09 2.51
N ASP A 88 -2.10 9.37 2.02
CA ASP A 88 -2.01 8.62 0.77
C ASP A 88 -2.24 9.52 -0.45
N PHE A 89 -1.78 9.11 -1.63
CA PHE A 89 -1.95 9.93 -2.84
C PHE A 89 -3.39 10.02 -3.33
N CYS A 90 -4.31 9.17 -2.86
CA CYS A 90 -5.73 9.37 -3.11
C CYS A 90 -6.20 10.65 -2.41
N ALA A 91 -5.82 10.83 -1.13
CA ALA A 91 -6.13 12.04 -0.37
C ALA A 91 -5.39 13.27 -0.92
N LEU A 92 -4.08 13.17 -1.16
CA LEU A 92 -3.27 14.30 -1.63
C LEU A 92 -3.72 14.83 -3.01
N LEU A 93 -4.27 13.97 -3.86
CA LEU A 93 -4.80 14.34 -5.17
C LEU A 93 -6.28 14.74 -5.14
N GLY A 94 -6.93 14.75 -3.97
CA GLY A 94 -8.35 15.05 -3.83
C GLY A 94 -9.27 14.01 -4.50
N LEU A 95 -8.79 12.78 -4.68
CA LEU A 95 -9.55 11.70 -5.30
C LEU A 95 -10.55 11.12 -4.30
N ARG A 96 -11.76 10.81 -4.80
CA ARG A 96 -12.71 9.99 -4.03
C ARG A 96 -12.16 8.57 -3.92
N PRO A 97 -12.47 7.83 -2.85
CA PRO A 97 -11.99 6.45 -2.70
C PRO A 97 -12.33 5.49 -3.85
N ALA A 98 -13.47 5.70 -4.52
CA ALA A 98 -13.85 4.91 -5.70
C ALA A 98 -12.94 5.18 -6.91
N ALA A 99 -12.38 6.39 -6.98
CA ALA A 99 -11.46 6.84 -8.02
C ALA A 99 -9.99 6.57 -7.66
N LYS A 100 -9.70 5.60 -6.78
CA LYS A 100 -8.34 5.30 -6.31
C LYS A 100 -7.38 4.88 -7.44
N TYR A 101 -7.90 4.39 -8.56
CA TYR A 101 -7.13 4.06 -9.77
C TYR A 101 -7.01 5.22 -10.76
N ASP A 102 -7.73 6.32 -10.56
CA ASP A 102 -7.84 7.43 -11.53
C ASP A 102 -6.68 8.42 -11.36
N THR A 103 -5.45 7.92 -11.49
CA THR A 103 -4.22 8.71 -11.41
C THR A 103 -3.11 8.12 -12.27
N THR A 104 -2.04 8.90 -12.42
CA THR A 104 -0.81 8.49 -13.11
C THR A 104 0.39 8.80 -12.24
N TRP A 105 1.53 8.17 -12.53
CA TRP A 105 2.78 8.48 -11.84
C TRP A 105 3.22 9.93 -12.01
N GLU A 106 2.89 10.59 -13.13
CA GLU A 106 3.15 12.00 -13.38
C GLU A 106 2.32 12.91 -12.49
N ARG A 107 1.04 12.56 -12.24
CA ARG A 107 0.17 13.28 -11.29
C ARG A 107 0.69 13.14 -9.87
N ILE A 108 1.12 11.94 -9.48
CA ILE A 108 1.79 11.68 -8.20
C ILE A 108 3.07 12.51 -8.09
N ALA A 109 3.90 12.52 -9.12
CA ALA A 109 5.15 13.30 -9.15
C ALA A 109 4.91 14.81 -9.06
N LYS A 110 3.81 15.32 -9.63
CA LYS A 110 3.37 16.71 -9.46
C LYS A 110 3.02 16.99 -7.99
N ALA A 111 2.19 16.15 -7.37
CA ALA A 111 1.84 16.33 -5.96
C ALA A 111 3.05 16.22 -5.02
N VAL A 112 4.06 15.39 -5.34
CA VAL A 112 5.35 15.40 -4.62
C VAL A 112 6.01 16.77 -4.67
N ARG A 113 5.98 17.48 -5.81
CA ARG A 113 6.55 18.84 -5.90
C ARG A 113 5.78 19.83 -5.03
N ASP A 114 4.47 19.65 -4.88
CA ASP A 114 3.61 20.54 -4.10
C ASP A 114 3.80 20.35 -2.58
N HIS A 115 4.11 19.12 -2.13
CA HIS A 115 4.17 18.79 -0.70
C HIS A 115 5.57 18.51 -0.15
N VAL A 116 6.57 18.23 -1.00
CA VAL A 116 7.93 17.87 -0.57
C VAL A 116 8.91 18.99 -0.89
N ARG A 117 9.71 19.39 0.09
CA ARG A 117 10.75 20.42 -0.08
C ARG A 117 11.80 19.98 -1.09
N VAL A 118 12.30 20.93 -1.90
CA VAL A 118 13.28 20.70 -2.98
C VAL A 118 14.43 19.77 -2.57
N ALA A 119 15.02 20.02 -1.39
CA ALA A 119 16.15 19.25 -0.86
C ALA A 119 15.87 17.75 -0.63
N LYS A 120 14.60 17.34 -0.49
CA LYS A 120 14.18 15.94 -0.28
C LYS A 120 13.58 15.28 -1.52
N ARG A 121 13.28 16.07 -2.57
CA ARG A 121 12.58 15.56 -3.76
C ARG A 121 13.35 14.47 -4.49
N ALA A 122 14.67 14.58 -4.60
CA ALA A 122 15.49 13.57 -5.28
C ALA A 122 15.34 12.19 -4.64
N ASP A 123 15.37 12.11 -3.31
CA ASP A 123 15.18 10.86 -2.57
C ASP A 123 13.77 10.30 -2.71
N VAL A 124 12.75 11.17 -2.67
CA VAL A 124 11.35 10.75 -2.86
C VAL A 124 11.15 10.23 -4.29
N PHE A 125 11.64 10.93 -5.31
CA PHE A 125 11.50 10.48 -6.69
C PHE A 125 12.24 9.18 -6.97
N ARG A 126 13.42 8.97 -6.38
CA ARG A 126 14.12 7.69 -6.46
C ARG A 126 13.27 6.56 -5.88
N GLN A 127 12.66 6.76 -4.72
CA GLN A 127 11.76 5.76 -4.11
C GLN A 127 10.50 5.52 -4.94
N MET A 128 9.91 6.56 -5.53
CA MET A 128 8.74 6.42 -6.42
C MET A 128 9.10 5.69 -7.71
N ALA A 129 10.27 5.94 -8.29
CA ALA A 129 10.76 5.21 -9.46
C ALA A 129 11.00 3.73 -9.14
N THR A 130 11.61 3.42 -7.99
CA THR A 130 11.76 2.03 -7.53
C THR A 130 10.41 1.36 -7.32
N LEU A 131 9.44 2.05 -6.71
CA LEU A 131 8.10 1.51 -6.49
C LEU A 131 7.37 1.25 -7.81
N LEU A 132 7.45 2.18 -8.76
CA LEU A 132 6.93 2.00 -10.13
C LEU A 132 7.54 0.76 -10.77
N LEU A 133 8.86 0.61 -10.78
CA LEU A 133 9.50 -0.57 -11.36
C LEU A 133 9.06 -1.87 -10.68
N LEU A 134 8.86 -1.84 -9.35
CA LEU A 134 8.35 -2.98 -8.60
C LEU A 134 6.90 -3.34 -8.96
N THR A 135 6.03 -2.37 -9.28
CA THR A 135 4.66 -2.71 -9.72
C THR A 135 4.66 -3.50 -11.02
N TYR A 136 5.59 -3.20 -11.94
CA TYR A 136 5.78 -3.98 -13.16
C TYR A 136 6.45 -5.32 -12.89
N ALA A 137 7.54 -5.35 -12.12
CA ALA A 137 8.30 -6.57 -11.83
C ALA A 137 7.46 -7.62 -11.07
N LEU A 138 6.66 -7.18 -10.10
CA LEU A 138 5.73 -8.05 -9.36
C LEU A 138 4.42 -8.29 -10.10
N ARG A 139 4.18 -7.59 -11.23
CA ARG A 139 2.89 -7.56 -11.93
C ARG A 139 1.74 -7.27 -10.96
N ASN A 140 1.86 -6.16 -10.23
CA ASN A 140 0.90 -5.74 -9.22
C ASN A 140 -0.16 -4.83 -9.86
N ALA A 141 -1.27 -5.43 -10.30
CA ALA A 141 -2.41 -4.69 -10.83
C ALA A 141 -3.25 -3.98 -9.76
N ASP A 142 -3.05 -4.27 -8.47
CA ASP A 142 -3.83 -3.67 -7.38
C ASP A 142 -3.13 -2.47 -6.71
N CYS A 143 -1.89 -2.15 -7.10
CA CYS A 143 -1.20 -0.96 -6.60
C CYS A 143 -1.88 0.30 -7.15
N HIS A 144 -2.60 1.01 -6.28
CA HIS A 144 -3.37 2.22 -6.60
C HIS A 144 -2.98 3.40 -5.71
N ALA A 145 -3.61 4.57 -5.87
CA ALA A 145 -3.21 5.81 -5.20
C ALA A 145 -3.19 5.73 -3.66
N LYS A 146 -3.92 4.77 -3.05
CA LYS A 146 -3.89 4.53 -1.60
C LYS A 146 -2.69 3.69 -1.11
N ASN A 147 -1.97 3.01 -2.01
CA ASN A 147 -0.77 2.22 -1.70
C ASN A 147 0.52 3.03 -1.78
N VAL A 148 0.42 4.29 -2.19
CA VAL A 148 1.51 5.24 -2.23
C VAL A 148 1.16 6.35 -1.24
N ALA A 149 2.11 6.74 -0.41
CA ALA A 149 1.87 7.75 0.62
C ALA A 149 3.12 8.57 0.94
N LEU A 150 2.88 9.75 1.50
CA LEU A 150 3.89 10.54 2.19
C LEU A 150 3.70 10.40 3.70
N ARG A 151 4.81 10.44 4.43
CA ARG A 151 4.83 10.54 5.89
C ARG A 151 5.56 11.79 6.34
N TYR A 152 5.16 12.37 7.46
CA TYR A 152 5.72 13.64 7.93
C TYR A 152 5.66 13.81 9.44
N SER A 153 6.68 14.47 10.01
CA SER A 153 6.69 14.91 11.41
C SER A 153 6.23 16.36 11.54
N SER A 154 6.40 17.13 10.46
CA SER A 154 5.92 18.50 10.30
C SER A 154 5.79 18.84 8.81
N GLN A 155 5.21 19.99 8.47
CA GLN A 155 5.16 20.48 7.08
C GLN A 155 6.55 20.65 6.44
N ASN A 156 7.60 20.80 7.26
CA ASN A 156 8.97 20.98 6.78
C ASN A 156 9.74 19.66 6.65
N ASP A 157 9.19 18.56 7.16
CA ASP A 157 9.84 17.25 7.24
C ASP A 157 8.92 16.17 6.68
N VAL A 158 8.89 16.09 5.34
CA VAL A 158 8.03 15.20 4.56
C VAL A 158 8.89 14.22 3.77
N HIS A 159 8.54 12.94 3.85
CA HIS A 159 9.26 11.83 3.22
C HIS A 159 8.29 10.89 2.50
N SER A 160 8.81 10.07 1.60
CA SER A 160 8.05 8.90 1.14
C SER A 160 7.78 7.97 2.32
N ALA A 161 6.57 7.41 2.39
CA ALA A 161 6.33 6.28 3.27
C ALA A 161 7.13 5.06 2.78
N PRO A 162 7.54 4.14 3.69
CA PRO A 162 7.95 2.80 3.30
C PRO A 162 6.89 2.16 2.40
N ALA A 163 7.28 1.32 1.44
CA ALA A 163 6.32 0.56 0.65
C ALA A 163 5.51 -0.39 1.55
N TYR A 164 4.24 -0.63 1.20
CA TYR A 164 3.33 -1.54 1.91
C TYR A 164 2.30 -2.09 0.94
N ASP A 165 1.65 -3.19 1.32
CA ASP A 165 0.54 -3.76 0.55
C ASP A 165 0.94 -4.12 -0.90
N MET A 166 2.18 -4.61 -1.05
CA MET A 166 2.71 -5.11 -2.31
C MET A 166 2.35 -6.58 -2.46
N ILE A 167 1.71 -6.91 -3.58
CA ILE A 167 1.32 -8.28 -3.95
C ILE A 167 1.71 -8.55 -5.40
N THR A 168 1.66 -9.81 -5.82
CA THR A 168 1.55 -10.15 -7.24
C THR A 168 0.12 -10.55 -7.58
N THR A 169 -0.48 -9.94 -8.60
CA THR A 169 -1.81 -10.34 -9.08
C THR A 169 -1.72 -11.45 -10.14
N ALA A 170 -0.51 -11.76 -10.61
CA ALA A 170 -0.26 -12.75 -11.67
C ALA A 170 -0.67 -14.18 -11.28
N VAL A 171 -0.70 -14.50 -9.99
CA VAL A 171 -1.04 -15.83 -9.46
C VAL A 171 -2.56 -16.08 -9.37
N TYR A 172 -3.38 -15.06 -9.64
CA TYR A 172 -4.83 -15.14 -9.63
C TYR A 172 -5.36 -15.06 -11.06
N PRO A 173 -6.02 -16.12 -11.60
CA PRO A 173 -6.41 -16.19 -13.01
C PRO A 173 -7.17 -14.97 -13.52
N ASP A 174 -8.12 -14.46 -12.74
CA ASP A 174 -8.98 -13.32 -13.10
C ASP A 174 -8.21 -12.00 -13.23
N TYR A 175 -7.03 -11.90 -12.61
CA TYR A 175 -6.21 -10.69 -12.59
C TYR A 175 -4.85 -10.88 -13.29
N ALA A 176 -4.59 -12.08 -13.80
CA ALA A 176 -3.27 -12.47 -14.28
C ALA A 176 -2.81 -11.71 -15.53
N LYS A 177 -3.72 -11.03 -16.23
CA LYS A 177 -3.42 -10.24 -17.44
C LYS A 177 -3.58 -8.73 -17.22
N ASN A 178 -3.98 -8.30 -16.03
CA ASN A 178 -4.19 -6.88 -15.76
C ASN A 178 -2.85 -6.13 -15.77
N PRO A 179 -2.80 -4.91 -16.34
CA PRO A 179 -1.63 -4.06 -16.24
C PRO A 179 -1.45 -3.55 -14.79
N PRO A 180 -0.29 -2.97 -14.45
CA PRO A 180 -0.11 -2.29 -13.17
C PRO A 180 -1.19 -1.23 -12.89
N GLY A 181 -1.59 -1.09 -11.62
CA GLY A 181 -2.78 -0.32 -11.24
C GLY A 181 -2.68 1.21 -11.38
N ILE A 182 -1.47 1.78 -11.42
CA ILE A 182 -1.22 3.19 -11.74
C ILE A 182 -0.51 3.25 -13.09
N SER A 183 -1.05 4.01 -14.02
CA SER A 183 -0.47 4.16 -15.36
C SER A 183 0.78 5.04 -15.38
N PHE A 184 1.67 4.74 -16.31
CA PHE A 184 2.87 5.51 -16.64
C PHE A 184 2.81 5.85 -18.13
N MET A 185 3.03 7.12 -18.49
CA MET A 185 2.90 7.67 -19.85
C MET A 185 1.47 7.71 -20.45
N GLY A 186 0.44 7.62 -19.61
CA GLY A 186 -0.97 7.70 -20.05
C GLY A 186 -1.54 6.35 -20.51
N PRO A 187 -2.86 6.28 -20.84
CA PRO A 187 -3.45 5.14 -21.54
C PRO A 187 -3.02 5.06 -23.00
#